data_AF-A0AAD4BGQ6-F1
#
_entry.id   AF-A0AAD4BGQ6-F1
#
_cell.length_a   1.000
_cell.length_b   1.000
_cell.length_c   1.000
_cell.angle_alpha   90.00
_cell.angle_beta   90.00
_cell.angle_gamma   90.00
#
_symmetry.space_group_name_H-M   'P 1'
#
loop_
_entity.id
_entity.type
_entity.pdbx_description
1 polymer ?
#
loop_
_entity_poly.entity_id
_entity_poly.type
_entity_poly.pdbx_seq_one_letter_code
_entity_poly.pdbx_strand_id
1 'polypeptide(L)'
;MSYIPTTHDIVLCHGLMGFGSVGPLDYFKGVADDLKRLGCTVFVSEVSMVDDIKTRAGQLHTQINSYLSHRYGSAKDRSVHLICHSMGGLDARRLVHKDPKPEYNVLSITTVSTPHRGSPVSAWSESLNFFAKITAAPLLAIVHQCAPALKDLRPENMKVFNRTYPDVAGIKYFSVAAKFDPWRTHVYRLSHAFISDFSKDPMNRDAFGPNDGMVSVSSAKWGEFLDFVRQDTSHFGVLGWELMPGGLGGANSDFDAKRLYRQLVDNVARKVEGKAE
;
A
#
# COMPACT_ATOMS: atom_id res chain seq x y z
N MET A 1 19.45 -14.25 -10.59
CA MET A 1 19.20 -15.08 -9.40
C MET A 1 17.86 -15.78 -9.57
N SER A 2 17.76 -17.05 -9.19
CA SER A 2 16.50 -17.80 -9.18
C SER A 2 15.58 -17.25 -8.07
N TYR A 3 14.27 -17.22 -8.33
CA TYR A 3 13.25 -16.81 -7.35
C TYR A 3 13.16 -17.81 -6.19
N ILE A 4 13.00 -17.31 -4.95
CA ILE A 4 12.79 -18.12 -3.74
C ILE A 4 11.42 -17.79 -3.11
N PRO A 5 10.52 -18.79 -2.95
CA PRO A 5 9.25 -18.60 -2.24
C PRO A 5 9.44 -18.60 -0.71
N THR A 6 8.53 -17.94 0.00
CA THR A 6 8.45 -18.00 1.47
C THR A 6 7.93 -19.35 1.97
N THR A 7 8.32 -19.73 3.19
CA THR A 7 7.71 -20.85 3.92
C THR A 7 6.45 -20.36 4.64
N HIS A 8 6.49 -19.15 5.18
CA HIS A 8 5.38 -18.56 5.91
C HIS A 8 4.38 -17.91 4.97
N ASP A 9 3.14 -17.81 5.45
CA ASP A 9 2.02 -17.30 4.66
C ASP A 9 2.21 -15.82 4.35
N ILE A 10 1.88 -15.43 3.12
CA ILE A 10 1.87 -14.05 2.67
C ILE A 10 0.45 -13.52 2.81
N VAL A 11 0.31 -12.35 3.43
CA VAL A 11 -0.93 -11.59 3.43
C VAL A 11 -0.78 -10.37 2.54
N LEU A 12 -1.59 -10.29 1.48
CA LEU A 12 -1.68 -9.11 0.64
C LEU A 12 -2.73 -8.14 1.21
N CYS A 13 -2.29 -6.96 1.61
CA CYS A 13 -3.12 -5.94 2.26
C CYS A 13 -3.39 -4.76 1.31
N HIS A 14 -4.64 -4.58 0.87
CA HIS A 14 -5.00 -3.49 -0.04
C HIS A 14 -5.13 -2.13 0.67
N GLY A 15 -5.07 -1.05 -0.11
CA GLY A 15 -5.28 0.32 0.36
C GLY A 15 -6.73 0.80 0.26
N LEU A 16 -6.91 2.12 0.11
CA LEU A 16 -8.22 2.72 -0.12
C LEU A 16 -8.83 2.30 -1.45
N MET A 17 -10.16 2.24 -1.50
CA MET A 17 -10.95 1.71 -2.62
C MET A 17 -10.54 0.28 -3.04
N GLY A 18 -9.84 -0.44 -2.17
CA GLY A 18 -9.46 -1.81 -2.45
C GLY A 18 -10.61 -2.77 -2.24
N PHE A 19 -10.80 -3.64 -3.21
CA PHE A 19 -11.66 -4.83 -3.16
C PHE A 19 -10.75 -6.06 -3.12
N GLY A 20 -11.15 -7.20 -2.58
CA GLY A 20 -10.37 -8.42 -2.82
C GLY A 20 -10.58 -8.87 -4.26
N SER A 21 -11.81 -9.29 -4.57
CA SER A 21 -12.25 -9.53 -5.95
C SER A 21 -13.69 -9.03 -6.17
N VAL A 22 -13.94 -8.32 -7.27
CA VAL A 22 -15.30 -7.97 -7.74
C VAL A 22 -15.47 -8.56 -9.14
N GLY A 23 -16.12 -9.72 -9.22
CA GLY A 23 -16.20 -10.46 -10.48
C GLY A 23 -14.80 -10.83 -10.99
N PRO A 24 -14.42 -10.49 -12.24
CA PRO A 24 -13.09 -10.80 -12.78
C PRO A 24 -11.98 -9.82 -12.37
N LEU A 25 -12.27 -8.83 -11.52
CA LEU A 25 -11.32 -7.78 -11.15
C LEU A 25 -10.69 -8.08 -9.78
N ASP A 26 -9.37 -8.21 -9.74
CA ASP A 26 -8.58 -8.41 -8.51
C ASP A 26 -7.72 -7.18 -8.20
N TYR A 27 -7.80 -6.64 -6.98
CA TYR A 27 -7.01 -5.45 -6.63
C TYR A 27 -5.51 -5.63 -6.89
N PHE A 28 -4.97 -6.80 -6.55
CA PHE A 28 -3.62 -7.21 -6.94
C PHE A 28 -3.68 -8.07 -8.21
N LYS A 29 -3.78 -7.42 -9.39
CA LYS A 29 -4.15 -8.03 -10.68
C LYS A 29 -3.35 -9.30 -11.01
N GLY A 30 -3.91 -10.47 -10.68
CA GLY A 30 -3.29 -11.79 -10.88
C GLY A 30 -1.98 -12.04 -10.11
N VAL A 31 -1.65 -11.20 -9.11
CA VAL A 31 -0.43 -11.33 -8.29
C VAL A 31 -0.55 -12.52 -7.34
N ALA A 32 -1.68 -12.66 -6.65
CA ALA A 32 -1.89 -13.75 -5.70
C ALA A 32 -1.75 -15.11 -6.38
N ASP A 33 -2.36 -15.28 -7.56
CA ASP A 33 -2.27 -16.52 -8.34
C ASP A 33 -0.86 -16.78 -8.87
N ASP A 34 -0.13 -15.72 -9.23
CA ASP A 34 1.27 -15.85 -9.64
C ASP A 34 2.17 -16.37 -8.53
N LEU A 35 2.05 -15.79 -7.35
CA LEU A 35 2.80 -16.21 -6.16
C LEU A 35 2.41 -17.64 -5.74
N LYS A 36 1.12 -18.00 -5.79
CA LYS A 36 0.65 -19.36 -5.51
C LYS A 36 1.23 -20.38 -6.49
N ARG A 37 1.25 -20.08 -7.79
CA ARG A 37 1.90 -20.95 -8.81
C ARG A 37 3.39 -21.17 -8.54
N LEU A 38 4.04 -20.23 -7.85
CA LEU A 38 5.46 -20.30 -7.49
C LEU A 38 5.71 -20.88 -6.10
N GLY A 39 4.71 -21.50 -5.48
CA GLY A 39 4.87 -22.27 -4.23
C GLY A 39 4.62 -21.48 -2.94
N CYS A 40 4.15 -20.25 -3.02
CA CYS A 40 3.76 -19.49 -1.83
C CYS A 40 2.34 -19.81 -1.38
N THR A 41 2.11 -19.74 -0.07
CA THR A 41 0.75 -19.65 0.49
C THR A 41 0.36 -18.18 0.57
N VAL A 42 -0.76 -17.80 -0.05
CA VAL A 42 -1.19 -16.39 -0.14
C VAL A 42 -2.64 -16.22 0.32
N PHE A 43 -2.83 -15.33 1.28
CA PHE A 43 -4.12 -14.79 1.70
C PHE A 43 -4.25 -13.34 1.24
N VAL A 44 -5.41 -12.96 0.70
CA VAL A 44 -5.71 -11.58 0.32
C VAL A 44 -6.76 -11.07 1.29
N SER A 45 -6.44 -10.04 2.07
CA SER A 45 -7.39 -9.45 3.01
C SER A 45 -8.40 -8.57 2.29
N GLU A 46 -9.61 -8.42 2.82
CA GLU A 46 -10.69 -7.58 2.29
C GLU A 46 -11.23 -6.65 3.39
N VAL A 47 -10.50 -5.58 3.69
CA VAL A 47 -10.92 -4.58 4.69
C VAL A 47 -11.81 -3.51 4.06
N SER A 48 -12.46 -2.68 4.88
CA SER A 48 -13.34 -1.60 4.41
C SER A 48 -12.64 -0.66 3.44
N MET A 49 -13.30 -0.32 2.34
CA MET A 49 -12.75 0.52 1.25
C MET A 49 -12.47 1.97 1.67
N VAL A 50 -13.16 2.49 2.68
CA VAL A 50 -13.23 3.93 2.96
C VAL A 50 -13.05 4.33 4.43
N ASP A 51 -13.01 3.36 5.35
CA ASP A 51 -12.89 3.62 6.79
C ASP A 51 -11.47 4.07 7.21
N ASP A 52 -11.37 4.53 8.46
CA ASP A 52 -10.13 4.95 9.12
C ASP A 52 -9.14 3.81 9.42
N ILE A 53 -7.87 4.16 9.70
CA ILE A 53 -6.78 3.19 9.93
C ILE A 53 -7.08 2.33 11.16
N LYS A 54 -7.48 3.00 12.25
CA LYS A 54 -8.71 2.61 12.96
C LYS A 54 -9.25 1.19 12.84
N THR A 55 -10.40 1.22 12.22
CA THR A 55 -11.33 0.16 11.91
C THR A 55 -10.69 -0.85 10.96
N ARG A 56 -9.98 -0.37 9.93
CA ARG A 56 -9.33 -1.23 8.93
C ARG A 56 -8.29 -2.16 9.54
N ALA A 57 -7.42 -1.69 10.45
CA ALA A 57 -6.47 -2.56 11.15
C ALA A 57 -7.16 -3.60 12.04
N GLY A 58 -8.30 -3.25 12.64
CA GLY A 58 -9.12 -4.18 13.40
C GLY A 58 -9.69 -5.30 12.53
N GLN A 59 -10.24 -4.94 11.36
CA GLN A 59 -10.74 -5.89 10.35
C GLN A 59 -9.62 -6.78 9.81
N LEU A 60 -8.47 -6.20 9.45
CA LEU A 60 -7.29 -6.93 8.98
C LEU A 60 -6.88 -7.99 9.99
N HIS A 61 -6.79 -7.62 11.26
CA HIS A 61 -6.45 -8.55 12.33
C HIS A 61 -7.45 -9.70 12.42
N THR A 62 -8.75 -9.40 12.45
CA THR A 62 -9.81 -10.42 12.57
C THR A 62 -9.74 -11.42 11.41
N GLN A 63 -9.51 -10.94 10.20
CA GLN A 63 -9.40 -11.78 9.01
C GLN A 63 -8.16 -12.67 9.04
N ILE A 64 -6.99 -12.11 9.36
CA ILE A 64 -5.75 -12.91 9.49
C ILE A 64 -5.90 -13.97 10.58
N ASN A 65 -6.47 -13.61 11.74
CA ASN A 65 -6.68 -14.56 12.82
C ASN A 65 -7.61 -15.70 12.42
N SER A 66 -8.72 -15.37 11.75
CA SER A 66 -9.67 -16.37 11.23
C SER A 66 -9.00 -17.27 10.21
N TYR A 67 -8.30 -16.69 9.22
CA TYR A 67 -7.58 -17.42 8.19
C TYR A 67 -6.56 -18.42 8.78
N LEU A 68 -5.70 -17.94 9.68
CA LEU A 68 -4.67 -18.78 10.31
C LEU A 68 -5.28 -19.84 11.23
N SER A 69 -6.38 -19.53 11.92
CA SER A 69 -7.09 -20.52 12.75
C SER A 69 -7.71 -21.63 11.89
N HIS A 70 -8.30 -21.30 10.74
CA HIS A 70 -8.82 -22.30 9.82
C HIS A 70 -7.71 -23.16 9.21
N ARG A 71 -6.55 -22.56 8.90
CA ARG A 71 -5.44 -23.25 8.25
C ARG A 71 -4.61 -24.13 9.19
N TYR A 72 -4.34 -23.64 10.39
CA TYR A 72 -3.38 -24.25 11.31
C TYR A 72 -4.01 -24.74 12.63
N GLY A 73 -5.31 -24.49 12.84
CA GLY A 73 -5.97 -24.80 14.11
C GLY A 73 -5.29 -24.12 15.29
N SER A 74 -5.04 -24.89 16.35
CA SER A 74 -4.38 -24.43 17.58
C SER A 74 -2.85 -24.47 17.53
N ALA A 75 -2.24 -24.60 16.35
CA ALA A 75 -0.78 -24.59 16.23
C ALA A 75 -0.21 -23.27 16.78
N LYS A 76 0.91 -23.38 17.51
CA LYS A 76 1.56 -22.22 18.15
C LYS A 76 2.37 -21.37 17.17
N ASP A 77 2.89 -21.97 16.10
CA ASP A 77 3.68 -21.25 15.11
C ASP A 77 2.82 -20.88 13.91
N ARG A 78 2.16 -19.72 14.03
CA ARG A 78 1.35 -19.11 12.97
C ARG A 78 2.04 -17.81 12.64
N SER A 79 2.85 -17.82 11.59
CA SER A 79 3.72 -16.70 11.24
C SER A 79 3.38 -16.20 9.83
N VAL A 80 3.37 -14.88 9.64
CA VAL A 80 2.98 -14.24 8.38
C VAL A 80 3.93 -13.12 7.94
N HIS A 81 4.03 -12.94 6.63
CA HIS A 81 4.60 -11.74 6.00
C HIS A 81 3.48 -10.87 5.44
N LEU A 82 3.42 -9.60 5.85
CA LEU A 82 2.45 -8.64 5.30
C LEU A 82 3.09 -7.88 4.14
N ILE A 83 2.48 -7.95 2.96
CA ILE A 83 2.85 -7.13 1.80
C ILE A 83 1.68 -6.19 1.51
N CYS A 84 1.92 -4.91 1.69
CA CYS A 84 0.86 -3.93 1.81
C CYS A 84 1.00 -2.83 0.77
N HIS A 85 -0.12 -2.47 0.13
CA HIS A 85 -0.16 -1.35 -0.79
C HIS A 85 -0.87 -0.14 -0.14
N SER A 86 -0.34 1.06 -0.36
CA SER A 86 -0.98 2.32 0.03
C SER A 86 -1.38 2.31 1.51
N MET A 87 -2.63 2.62 1.86
CA MET A 87 -3.13 2.63 3.24
C MET A 87 -2.99 1.29 3.97
N GLY A 88 -2.93 0.15 3.27
CA GLY A 88 -2.76 -1.16 3.88
C GLY A 88 -1.48 -1.28 4.72
N GLY A 89 -0.44 -0.51 4.39
CA GLY A 89 0.81 -0.47 5.18
C GLY A 89 0.63 0.22 6.54
N LEU A 90 -0.27 1.19 6.63
CA LEU A 90 -0.63 1.84 7.88
C LEU A 90 -1.52 0.94 8.73
N ASP A 91 -2.44 0.21 8.10
CA ASP A 91 -3.27 -0.80 8.77
C ASP A 91 -2.40 -1.87 9.42
N ALA A 92 -1.41 -2.38 8.69
CA ALA A 92 -0.45 -3.36 9.19
C ALA A 92 0.40 -2.83 10.36
N ARG A 93 0.93 -1.60 10.25
CA ARG A 93 1.70 -0.96 11.33
C ARG A 93 0.87 -0.74 12.59
N ARG A 94 -0.40 -0.39 12.44
CA ARG A 94 -1.32 -0.27 13.57
C ARG A 94 -1.67 -1.64 14.17
N LEU A 95 -1.92 -2.65 13.32
CA LEU A 95 -2.29 -3.99 13.73
C LEU A 95 -1.28 -4.61 14.69
N VAL A 96 0.02 -4.43 14.45
CA VAL A 96 1.07 -4.99 15.31
C VAL A 96 1.19 -4.32 16.69
N HIS A 97 0.46 -3.22 16.91
CA HIS A 97 0.29 -2.57 18.21
C HIS A 97 -1.06 -2.86 18.87
N LYS A 98 -1.84 -3.80 18.32
CA LYS A 98 -3.13 -4.17 18.91
C LYS A 98 -2.92 -4.77 20.31
N ASP A 99 -3.82 -4.40 21.21
CA ASP A 99 -3.92 -4.97 22.55
C ASP A 99 -5.34 -5.56 22.72
N PRO A 100 -5.50 -6.86 23.02
CA PRO A 100 -4.44 -7.87 23.19
C PRO A 100 -3.63 -8.11 21.92
N LYS A 101 -2.37 -8.51 22.10
CA LYS A 101 -1.46 -8.84 20.99
C LYS A 101 -2.06 -9.96 20.12
N PRO A 102 -1.80 -9.94 18.79
CA PRO A 102 -2.20 -11.04 17.93
C PRO A 102 -1.66 -12.38 18.39
N GLU A 103 -2.45 -13.44 18.26
CA GLU A 103 -2.04 -14.82 18.56
C GLU A 103 -1.19 -15.47 17.44
N TYR A 104 -0.67 -14.64 16.55
CA TYR A 104 0.17 -15.00 15.41
C TYR A 104 1.33 -14.02 15.32
N ASN A 105 2.44 -14.45 14.72
CA ASN A 105 3.62 -13.64 14.55
C ASN A 105 3.59 -12.92 13.21
N VAL A 106 3.83 -11.61 13.22
CA VAL A 106 4.13 -10.86 12.01
C VAL A 106 5.64 -10.79 11.86
N LEU A 107 6.21 -11.48 10.88
CA LEU A 107 7.66 -11.54 10.67
C LEU A 107 8.18 -10.30 9.93
N SER A 108 7.39 -9.79 8.99
CA SER A 108 7.72 -8.56 8.27
C SER A 108 6.51 -7.79 7.79
N ILE A 109 6.71 -6.49 7.60
CA ILE A 109 5.81 -5.58 6.89
C ILE A 109 6.57 -4.97 5.72
N THR A 110 6.15 -5.27 4.50
CA THR A 110 6.68 -4.67 3.27
C THR A 110 5.65 -3.74 2.68
N THR A 111 5.97 -2.46 2.52
CA THR A 111 5.04 -1.45 2.00
C THR A 111 5.37 -1.05 0.57
N VAL A 112 4.33 -0.82 -0.23
CA VAL A 112 4.39 -0.33 -1.60
C VAL A 112 3.56 0.94 -1.67
N SER A 113 4.20 2.08 -1.93
CA SER A 113 3.53 3.39 -2.05
C SER A 113 2.68 3.77 -0.83
N THR A 114 3.05 3.36 0.38
CA THR A 114 2.31 3.70 1.60
C THR A 114 2.59 5.14 2.06
N PRO A 115 1.58 5.99 2.32
CA PRO A 115 1.78 7.38 2.75
C PRO A 115 2.21 7.49 4.23
N HIS A 116 3.40 7.01 4.59
CA HIS A 116 3.86 7.02 5.99
C HIS A 116 4.02 8.42 6.58
N ARG A 117 4.26 9.44 5.75
CA ARG A 117 4.31 10.86 6.18
C ARG A 117 3.12 11.64 5.63
N GLY A 118 2.06 10.93 5.27
CA GLY A 118 0.82 11.47 4.75
C GLY A 118 0.82 11.68 3.24
N SER A 119 -0.35 12.08 2.77
CA SER A 119 -0.63 12.45 1.39
C SER A 119 -1.39 13.77 1.41
N PRO A 120 -0.97 14.78 0.62
CA PRO A 120 -1.65 16.06 0.59
C PRO A 120 -2.85 16.06 -0.36
N VAL A 121 -3.35 14.88 -0.77
CA VAL A 121 -4.47 14.74 -1.72
C VAL A 121 -5.76 15.39 -1.19
N SER A 122 -5.99 15.43 0.12
CA SER A 122 -7.12 16.17 0.69
C SER A 122 -6.99 17.67 0.43
N ALA A 123 -5.83 18.26 0.74
CA ALA A 123 -5.54 19.68 0.51
C ALA A 123 -5.56 20.02 -1.00
N TRP A 124 -5.07 19.12 -1.84
CA TRP A 124 -5.20 19.23 -3.29
C TRP A 124 -6.68 19.36 -3.71
N SER A 125 -7.55 18.46 -3.24
CA SER A 125 -8.97 18.47 -3.59
C SER A 125 -9.66 19.78 -3.20
N GLU A 126 -9.28 20.34 -2.04
CA GLU A 126 -9.80 21.61 -1.50
C GLU A 126 -9.30 22.82 -2.31
N SER A 127 -8.12 22.73 -2.94
CA SER A 127 -7.47 23.82 -3.69
C SER A 127 -7.99 24.04 -5.12
N LEU A 128 -8.81 23.16 -5.67
CA LEU A 128 -9.20 23.19 -7.08
C LEU A 128 -10.24 24.27 -7.38
N ASN A 129 -10.04 25.03 -8.46
CA ASN A 129 -11.06 25.91 -9.04
C ASN A 129 -12.12 25.11 -9.82
N PHE A 130 -13.21 25.78 -10.25
CA PHE A 130 -14.34 25.12 -10.92
C PHE A 130 -13.92 24.30 -12.16
N PHE A 131 -13.13 24.87 -13.06
CA PHE A 131 -12.67 24.17 -14.26
C PHE A 131 -11.78 22.97 -13.94
N ALA A 132 -10.88 23.12 -12.96
CA ALA A 132 -10.02 22.04 -12.51
C ALA A 132 -10.83 20.89 -11.86
N LYS A 133 -11.90 21.21 -11.12
CA LYS A 133 -12.81 20.20 -10.56
C LYS A 133 -13.51 19.37 -11.64
N ILE A 134 -13.91 19.98 -12.76
CA ILE A 134 -14.47 19.24 -13.91
C ILE A 134 -13.44 18.24 -14.44
N THR A 135 -12.20 18.70 -14.68
CA THR A 135 -11.15 17.81 -15.22
C THR A 135 -10.69 16.74 -14.24
N ALA A 136 -10.77 17.01 -12.93
CA ALA A 136 -10.38 16.09 -11.86
C ALA A 136 -11.53 15.22 -11.35
N ALA A 137 -12.75 15.35 -11.91
CA ALA A 137 -13.96 14.72 -11.39
C ALA A 137 -13.82 13.22 -11.07
N PRO A 138 -13.16 12.39 -11.89
CA PRO A 138 -12.98 10.97 -11.59
C PRO A 138 -12.18 10.71 -10.32
N LEU A 139 -11.08 11.45 -10.13
CA LEU A 139 -10.25 11.32 -8.93
C LEU A 139 -10.94 11.95 -7.71
N LEU A 140 -11.66 13.06 -7.89
CA LEU A 140 -12.44 13.68 -6.82
C LEU A 140 -13.55 12.77 -6.32
N ALA A 141 -14.20 12.01 -7.20
CA ALA A 141 -15.23 11.05 -6.80
C ALA A 141 -14.67 9.99 -5.83
N ILE A 142 -13.44 9.52 -6.07
CA ILE A 142 -12.72 8.61 -5.16
C ILE A 142 -12.39 9.32 -3.85
N VAL A 143 -11.78 10.50 -3.93
CA VAL A 143 -11.38 11.30 -2.75
C VAL A 143 -12.57 11.57 -1.83
N HIS A 144 -13.71 11.98 -2.38
CA HIS A 144 -14.91 12.28 -1.59
C HIS A 144 -15.47 11.04 -0.87
N GLN A 145 -15.46 9.88 -1.52
CA GLN A 145 -15.91 8.63 -0.89
C GLN A 145 -14.99 8.19 0.26
N CYS A 146 -13.70 8.55 0.20
CA CYS A 146 -12.70 8.19 1.21
C CYS A 146 -12.46 9.29 2.27
N ALA A 147 -13.36 10.26 2.44
CA ALA A 147 -13.13 11.41 3.32
C ALA A 147 -12.68 11.05 4.77
N PRO A 148 -13.26 10.03 5.45
CA PRO A 148 -12.80 9.61 6.78
C PRO A 148 -11.35 9.14 6.77
N ALA A 149 -10.98 8.28 5.82
CA ALA A 149 -9.61 7.82 5.66
C ALA A 149 -8.64 8.95 5.29
N LEU A 150 -9.04 9.85 4.41
CA LEU A 150 -8.19 10.98 4.00
C LEU A 150 -7.86 11.92 5.16
N LYS A 151 -8.74 12.02 6.17
CA LYS A 151 -8.43 12.73 7.40
C LYS A 151 -7.23 12.11 8.10
N ASP A 152 -7.20 10.79 8.26
CA ASP A 152 -6.06 10.09 8.86
C ASP A 152 -4.78 10.33 8.03
N LEU A 153 -4.88 10.29 6.70
CA LEU A 153 -3.73 10.42 5.79
C LEU A 153 -3.15 11.84 5.69
N ARG A 154 -3.72 12.83 6.39
CA ARG A 154 -3.13 14.19 6.41
C ARG A 154 -1.72 14.15 7.01
N PRO A 155 -0.74 14.89 6.45
CA PRO A 155 0.65 14.83 6.93
C PRO A 155 0.83 15.12 8.43
N GLU A 156 0.08 16.05 8.98
CA GLU A 156 0.06 16.38 10.40
C GLU A 156 -0.44 15.23 11.28
N ASN A 157 -1.43 14.47 10.81
CA ASN A 157 -1.96 13.31 11.52
C ASN A 157 -1.01 12.12 11.42
N MET A 158 -0.33 11.97 10.29
CA MET A 158 0.70 10.93 10.13
C MET A 158 1.94 11.16 11.00
N LYS A 159 2.27 12.40 11.35
CA LYS A 159 3.27 12.68 12.39
C LYS A 159 2.86 12.12 13.75
N VAL A 160 1.58 12.25 14.13
CA VAL A 160 1.05 11.65 15.37
C VAL A 160 1.07 10.13 15.27
N PHE A 161 0.54 9.57 14.18
CA PHE A 161 0.51 8.14 13.91
C PHE A 161 1.90 7.50 14.06
N ASN A 162 2.93 8.10 13.46
CA ASN A 162 4.29 7.57 13.52
C ASN A 162 4.90 7.59 14.92
N ARG A 163 4.53 8.56 15.77
CA ARG A 163 4.96 8.57 17.17
C ARG A 163 4.22 7.52 18.00
N THR A 164 2.94 7.29 17.70
CA THR A 164 2.10 6.33 18.42
C THR A 164 2.41 4.88 18.05
N TYR A 165 2.76 4.63 16.79
CA TYR A 165 2.97 3.29 16.23
C TYR A 165 4.37 3.19 15.60
N PRO A 166 5.45 3.21 16.41
CA PRO A 166 6.82 3.04 15.93
C PRO A 166 7.08 1.61 15.43
N ASP A 167 8.28 1.30 14.97
CA ASP A 167 8.61 -0.07 14.59
C ASP A 167 8.67 -0.99 15.83
N VAL A 168 8.07 -2.18 15.71
CA VAL A 168 8.04 -3.19 16.78
C VAL A 168 9.28 -4.07 16.66
N ALA A 169 10.02 -4.21 17.76
CA ALA A 169 11.20 -5.07 17.81
C ALA A 169 10.87 -6.51 17.40
N GLY A 170 11.71 -7.11 16.55
CA GLY A 170 11.52 -8.45 16.00
C GLY A 170 10.80 -8.48 14.65
N ILE A 171 10.08 -7.43 14.26
CA ILE A 171 9.46 -7.32 12.93
C ILE A 171 10.43 -6.62 11.98
N LYS A 172 10.60 -7.14 10.75
CA LYS A 172 11.35 -6.47 9.69
C LYS A 172 10.46 -5.55 8.87
N TYR A 173 10.93 -4.35 8.59
CA TYR A 173 10.18 -3.33 7.85
C TYR A 173 10.90 -3.00 6.55
N PHE A 174 10.19 -3.13 5.44
CA PHE A 174 10.69 -2.80 4.10
C PHE A 174 9.74 -1.83 3.40
N SER A 175 10.27 -1.01 2.50
CA SER A 175 9.44 -0.14 1.66
C SER A 175 9.95 -0.04 0.23
N VAL A 176 9.00 0.17 -0.67
CA VAL A 176 9.21 0.50 -2.09
C VAL A 176 8.33 1.69 -2.44
N ALA A 177 8.88 2.61 -3.23
CA ALA A 177 8.18 3.80 -3.69
C ALA A 177 8.03 3.78 -5.21
N ALA A 178 6.88 4.23 -5.71
CA ALA A 178 6.68 4.52 -7.11
C ALA A 178 6.78 6.03 -7.39
N LYS A 179 7.04 6.38 -8.65
CA LYS A 179 6.92 7.72 -9.20
C LYS A 179 6.73 7.60 -10.71
N PHE A 180 6.15 8.61 -11.33
CA PHE A 180 5.99 8.68 -12.78
C PHE A 180 5.76 10.13 -13.23
N ASP A 181 5.94 10.41 -14.52
CA ASP A 181 5.54 11.68 -15.12
C ASP A 181 4.19 11.53 -15.85
N PRO A 182 3.08 12.09 -15.33
CA PRO A 182 1.78 11.97 -15.97
C PRO A 182 1.69 12.81 -17.25
N TRP A 183 1.22 12.20 -18.34
CA TRP A 183 0.87 12.95 -19.55
C TRP A 183 -0.30 13.91 -19.29
N ARG A 184 -0.52 14.86 -20.20
CA ARG A 184 -1.40 16.03 -19.99
C ARG A 184 -2.84 15.70 -19.57
N THR A 185 -3.40 14.58 -20.03
CA THR A 185 -4.79 14.17 -19.77
C THR A 185 -4.91 13.09 -18.71
N HIS A 186 -3.80 12.71 -18.06
CA HIS A 186 -3.82 11.67 -17.04
C HIS A 186 -4.61 12.08 -15.80
N VAL A 187 -5.30 11.14 -15.15
CA VAL A 187 -6.16 11.42 -13.99
C VAL A 187 -5.37 12.06 -12.83
N TYR A 188 -4.11 11.65 -12.65
CA TYR A 188 -3.24 12.15 -11.59
C TYR A 188 -2.50 13.43 -12.00
N ARG A 189 -2.70 13.99 -13.20
CA ARG A 189 -1.90 15.12 -13.66
C ARG A 189 -1.97 16.32 -12.73
N LEU A 190 -3.14 16.58 -12.15
CA LEU A 190 -3.36 17.70 -11.24
C LEU A 190 -2.87 17.38 -9.82
N SER A 191 -3.17 16.19 -9.29
CA SER A 191 -2.71 15.77 -7.96
C SER A 191 -1.19 15.65 -7.91
N HIS A 192 -0.59 15.06 -8.96
CA HIS A 192 0.86 14.96 -9.11
C HIS A 192 1.54 16.33 -9.10
N ALA A 193 1.02 17.30 -9.85
CA ALA A 193 1.58 18.66 -9.88
C ALA A 193 1.47 19.35 -8.52
N PHE A 194 0.38 19.13 -7.80
CA PHE A 194 0.21 19.67 -6.45
C PHE A 194 1.19 19.04 -5.46
N ILE A 195 1.33 17.71 -5.47
CA ILE A 195 2.28 16.98 -4.60
C ILE A 195 3.73 17.34 -4.94
N SER A 196 4.03 17.69 -6.20
CA SER A 196 5.38 18.09 -6.61
C SER A 196 5.81 19.45 -6.05
N ASP A 197 4.86 20.29 -5.62
CA ASP A 197 5.12 21.65 -5.18
C ASP A 197 5.40 21.70 -3.67
N PHE A 198 6.69 21.68 -3.31
CA PHE A 198 7.15 21.78 -1.91
C PHE A 198 6.68 23.05 -1.18
N SER A 199 6.25 24.09 -1.90
CA SER A 199 5.81 25.35 -1.30
C SER A 199 4.40 25.24 -0.68
N LYS A 200 3.62 24.21 -1.03
CA LYS A 200 2.24 24.01 -0.54
C LYS A 200 2.16 23.79 0.96
N ASP A 201 3.17 23.14 1.54
CA ASP A 201 3.24 22.92 2.99
C ASP A 201 4.70 22.77 3.44
N PRO A 202 5.37 23.89 3.77
CA PRO A 202 6.75 23.89 4.22
C PRO A 202 6.98 23.12 5.54
N MET A 203 5.93 22.86 6.32
CA MET A 203 6.03 22.14 7.60
C MET A 203 5.94 20.63 7.42
N ASN A 204 5.45 20.16 6.28
CA ASN A 204 5.27 18.73 5.96
C ASN A 204 5.94 18.35 4.64
N ARG A 205 7.17 18.84 4.39
CA ARG A 205 7.89 18.67 3.12
C ARG A 205 8.02 17.22 2.64
N ASP A 206 8.07 16.26 3.56
CA ASP A 206 8.14 14.85 3.21
C ASP A 206 6.89 14.32 2.50
N ALA A 207 5.74 14.98 2.63
CA ALA A 207 4.53 14.64 1.90
C ALA A 207 4.54 15.13 0.44
N PHE A 208 5.61 15.84 0.02
CA PHE A 208 5.75 16.49 -1.28
C PHE A 208 7.01 16.04 -2.03
N GLY A 209 7.08 16.36 -3.32
CA GLY A 209 8.18 16.03 -4.24
C GLY A 209 7.80 15.00 -5.31
N PRO A 210 8.79 14.28 -5.89
CA PRO A 210 8.55 13.21 -6.84
C PRO A 210 7.52 12.22 -6.27
N ASN A 211 6.50 11.86 -7.04
CA ASN A 211 5.35 11.13 -6.53
C ASN A 211 4.69 10.23 -7.58
N ASP A 212 3.85 9.32 -7.12
CA ASP A 212 3.10 8.37 -7.95
C ASP A 212 1.68 8.86 -8.31
N GLY A 213 1.42 10.16 -8.11
CA GLY A 213 0.12 10.78 -8.30
C GLY A 213 -0.72 10.92 -7.03
N MET A 214 -0.36 10.19 -5.97
CA MET A 214 -1.08 10.21 -4.68
C MET A 214 -0.12 10.37 -3.50
N VAL A 215 1.06 9.75 -3.56
CA VAL A 215 2.02 9.66 -2.47
C VAL A 215 3.40 10.06 -2.97
N SER A 216 4.06 10.96 -2.24
CA SER A 216 5.44 11.31 -2.53
C SER A 216 6.38 10.15 -2.20
N VAL A 217 7.51 10.11 -2.90
CA VAL A 217 8.60 9.18 -2.64
C VAL A 217 9.08 9.28 -1.19
N SER A 218 9.23 10.49 -0.64
CA SER A 218 9.71 10.66 0.74
C SER A 218 8.69 10.12 1.75
N SER A 219 7.40 10.31 1.49
CA SER A 219 6.33 9.74 2.32
C SER A 219 6.28 8.21 2.24
N ALA A 220 6.59 7.62 1.06
CA ALA A 220 6.60 6.17 0.86
C ALA A 220 7.74 5.43 1.58
N LYS A 221 8.85 6.10 1.89
CA LYS A 221 10.03 5.47 2.51
C LYS A 221 9.80 5.11 3.99
N TRP A 222 10.00 3.87 4.36
CA TRP A 222 9.94 3.40 5.75
C TRP A 222 10.78 2.15 5.96
N GLY A 223 11.31 1.97 7.18
CA GLY A 223 12.24 0.87 7.48
C GLY A 223 13.41 0.84 6.50
N GLU A 224 13.77 -0.36 6.04
CA GLU A 224 14.72 -0.54 4.96
C GLU A 224 14.07 -0.23 3.60
N PHE A 225 14.47 0.89 2.99
CA PHE A 225 14.04 1.23 1.64
C PHE A 225 14.78 0.36 0.62
N LEU A 226 14.04 -0.48 -0.12
CA LEU A 226 14.61 -1.45 -1.03
C LEU A 226 15.04 -0.83 -2.36
N ASP A 227 14.11 -0.20 -3.06
CA ASP A 227 14.37 0.54 -4.30
C ASP A 227 13.12 1.37 -4.68
N PHE A 228 13.27 2.17 -5.72
CA PHE A 228 12.13 2.63 -6.49
C PHE A 228 11.60 1.49 -7.36
N VAL A 229 10.29 1.49 -7.62
CA VAL A 229 9.75 0.73 -8.73
C VAL A 229 10.44 1.24 -10.00
N ARG A 230 11.25 0.38 -10.64
CA ARG A 230 12.23 0.78 -11.66
C ARG A 230 11.65 1.41 -12.93
N GLN A 231 10.35 1.24 -13.17
CA GLN A 231 9.65 1.81 -14.31
C GLN A 231 8.71 2.90 -13.82
N ASP A 232 8.54 3.96 -14.61
CA ASP A 232 7.61 5.05 -14.33
C ASP A 232 6.19 4.50 -14.19
N THR A 233 5.74 4.40 -12.95
CA THR A 233 4.44 3.79 -12.61
C THR A 233 3.67 4.63 -11.60
N SER A 234 2.36 4.72 -11.82
CA SER A 234 1.43 5.45 -10.98
C SER A 234 1.08 4.64 -9.72
N HIS A 235 0.35 5.28 -8.81
CA HIS A 235 -0.09 4.68 -7.56
C HIS A 235 -0.87 3.36 -7.74
N PHE A 236 -1.67 3.22 -8.80
CA PHE A 236 -2.35 1.94 -9.11
C PHE A 236 -1.63 1.10 -10.15
N GLY A 237 -0.69 1.71 -10.89
CA GLY A 237 0.20 0.99 -11.79
C GLY A 237 0.99 -0.11 -11.10
N VAL A 238 1.44 0.12 -9.85
CA VAL A 238 2.17 -0.89 -9.05
C VAL A 238 1.38 -2.19 -8.83
N LEU A 239 0.05 -2.15 -8.99
CA LEU A 239 -0.85 -3.30 -8.85
C LEU A 239 -1.13 -4.01 -10.19
N GLY A 240 -0.65 -3.47 -11.31
CA GLY A 240 -0.90 -3.98 -12.67
C GLY A 240 -2.11 -3.35 -13.36
N TRP A 241 -2.69 -2.29 -12.77
CA TRP A 241 -3.80 -1.57 -13.36
C TRP A 241 -3.32 -0.44 -14.28
N GLU A 242 -3.55 -0.62 -15.58
CA GLU A 242 -3.41 0.41 -16.63
C GLU A 242 -4.66 1.29 -16.73
N LEU A 243 -5.78 0.79 -16.24
CA LEU A 243 -7.06 1.47 -16.20
C LEU A 243 -7.64 1.07 -14.84
N MET A 244 -7.87 2.05 -13.96
CA MET A 244 -8.81 1.83 -12.85
C MET A 244 -10.12 1.26 -13.43
N PRO A 245 -10.91 0.47 -12.69
CA PRO A 245 -12.27 0.14 -13.14
C PRO A 245 -12.98 1.43 -13.56
N GLY A 246 -13.27 1.60 -14.87
CA GLY A 246 -13.79 2.85 -15.44
C GLY A 246 -12.80 3.73 -16.23
N GLY A 247 -11.54 3.30 -16.44
CA GLY A 247 -10.69 3.81 -17.52
C GLY A 247 -9.76 5.00 -17.22
N LEU A 248 -9.53 5.36 -15.95
CA LEU A 248 -8.97 6.68 -15.61
C LEU A 248 -7.88 6.61 -14.52
N GLY A 249 -6.75 5.89 -14.69
CA GLY A 249 -5.68 5.93 -13.67
C GLY A 249 -4.39 5.12 -13.88
N GLY A 250 -4.09 4.74 -15.12
CA GLY A 250 -2.98 3.85 -15.46
C GLY A 250 -1.56 4.35 -15.26
N ALA A 251 -0.65 3.39 -15.25
CA ALA A 251 0.75 3.60 -15.58
C ALA A 251 1.02 3.27 -17.06
N ASN A 252 2.29 3.35 -17.45
CA ASN A 252 2.81 2.86 -18.73
C ASN A 252 2.45 1.37 -18.92
N SER A 253 2.11 0.95 -20.14
CA SER A 253 1.60 -0.41 -20.47
C SER A 253 2.57 -1.57 -20.18
N ASP A 254 3.83 -1.26 -19.89
CA ASP A 254 4.91 -2.25 -19.86
C ASP A 254 5.27 -2.69 -18.42
N PHE A 255 4.53 -2.20 -17.41
CA PHE A 255 4.83 -2.50 -16.01
C PHE A 255 4.38 -3.89 -15.55
N ASP A 256 5.38 -4.74 -15.25
CA ASP A 256 5.17 -6.08 -14.69
C ASP A 256 5.03 -6.03 -13.16
N ALA A 257 3.79 -5.81 -12.70
CA ALA A 257 3.45 -5.85 -11.29
C ALA A 257 3.76 -7.22 -10.66
N LYS A 258 3.51 -8.33 -11.36
CA LYS A 258 3.78 -9.67 -10.82
C LYS A 258 5.28 -9.85 -10.53
N ARG A 259 6.16 -9.34 -11.39
CA ARG A 259 7.60 -9.30 -11.13
C ARG A 259 7.96 -8.48 -9.90
N LEU A 260 7.36 -7.31 -9.70
CA LEU A 260 7.58 -6.52 -8.47
C LEU A 260 7.25 -7.37 -7.24
N TYR A 261 6.04 -7.94 -7.17
CA TYR A 261 5.64 -8.72 -6.00
C TYR A 261 6.47 -9.99 -5.80
N ARG A 262 6.91 -10.67 -6.87
CA ARG A 262 7.89 -11.76 -6.78
C ARG A 262 9.20 -11.29 -6.15
N GLN A 263 9.71 -10.11 -6.50
CA GLN A 263 10.92 -9.56 -5.90
C GLN A 263 10.74 -9.22 -4.41
N LEU A 264 9.57 -8.73 -4.02
CA LEU A 264 9.26 -8.46 -2.60
C LEU A 264 9.21 -9.77 -1.79
N VAL A 265 8.59 -10.81 -2.34
CA VAL A 265 8.51 -12.13 -1.72
C VAL A 265 9.88 -12.78 -1.62
N ASP A 266 10.67 -12.75 -2.70
CA ASP A 266 12.05 -13.22 -2.68
C ASP A 266 12.88 -12.46 -1.63
N ASN A 267 12.74 -11.13 -1.54
CA ASN A 267 13.44 -10.34 -0.52
C ASN A 267 13.12 -10.81 0.91
N VAL A 268 11.85 -11.05 1.25
CA VAL A 268 11.51 -11.51 2.61
C VAL A 268 11.94 -12.96 2.86
N ALA A 269 11.84 -13.84 1.85
CA ALA A 269 12.33 -15.21 1.96
C ALA A 269 13.84 -15.25 2.25
N ARG A 270 14.63 -14.36 1.62
CA ARG A 270 16.08 -14.28 1.87
C ARG A 270 16.42 -13.60 3.19
N LYS A 271 15.90 -12.38 3.41
CA LYS A 271 16.34 -11.51 4.51
C LYS A 271 15.66 -11.79 5.85
N VAL A 272 14.51 -12.46 5.82
CA VAL A 272 13.72 -12.73 7.04
C VAL A 272 13.71 -14.23 7.36
N GLU A 273 13.55 -15.10 6.35
CA GLU A 273 13.56 -16.55 6.57
C GLU A 273 14.95 -17.21 6.40
N GLY A 274 15.97 -16.48 5.93
CA GLY A 274 17.34 -17.00 5.81
C GLY A 274 17.56 -18.01 4.68
N LYS A 275 16.69 -18.06 3.66
CA LYS A 275 16.72 -19.09 2.60
C LYS A 275 17.83 -18.93 1.53
N ALA A 276 18.78 -18.02 1.72
CA ALA A 276 19.81 -17.71 0.72
C ALA A 276 21.25 -17.92 1.20
N GLU A 277 21.44 -18.79 2.19
CA GLU A 277 22.78 -19.34 2.49
C GLU A 277 23.26 -20.25 1.34
#